data_AF-A0A7J9HYR9-F1
#
_entry.id   AF-A0A7J9HYR9-F1
#
_cell.length_a   1.000
_cell.length_b   1.000
_cell.length_c   1.000
_cell.angle_alpha   90.00
_cell.angle_beta   90.00
_cell.angle_gamma   90.00
#
_symmetry.space_group_name_H-M   'P 1'
#
loop_
_entity.id
_entity.type
_entity.pdbx_description
1 polymer ?
#
loop_
_entity_poly.entity_id
_entity_poly.type
_entity_poly.pdbx_seq_one_letter_code
_entity_poly.pdbx_strand_id
1 'polypeptide(L)'
;MDVIKTQQISSRPIEKVIVHPLVLLSIVDNYNRVAKDTRKRVIGVLLGTSFKGTVDVTNSYAVPFEEDEKDPSIWFLDHNYHESMFSMFKRINAKEHVVGWYSTGPKLRENDLDIHRLFHNYVPNPVLVIIDVQPKELGILTKAYYDVEEVKENATQKSQKVFVHVPSEIAAHEVEEIGVEHLLRDVKDTTISTLATEVTGKLTALKGLDARLREIRGYLDLVIDEKLPLNHEILYHLQCPSYSWSAMLKLQDVFNLLPNLNVNDLIKAFAVQTNDMMLVIYLSSLIRSVIALHNLINNKMLNKEHEKAEDAKPATVQAA
;
A
#
# COMPACT_ATOMS: atom_id res chain seq x y z
N MET A 1 48.89 3.49 14.23
CA MET A 1 48.50 2.67 13.05
C MET A 1 47.22 2.00 13.46
N ASP A 2 46.13 2.74 13.29
CA ASP A 2 44.87 2.44 13.94
C ASP A 2 44.04 1.56 13.04
N VAL A 3 43.76 0.37 13.56
CA VAL A 3 42.94 -0.66 12.94
C VAL A 3 41.52 -0.10 12.85
N ILE A 4 41.07 0.19 11.63
CA ILE A 4 39.69 0.51 11.31
C ILE A 4 38.86 -0.71 11.72
N LYS A 5 38.23 -0.63 12.89
CA LYS A 5 37.18 -1.56 13.30
C LYS A 5 36.02 -1.33 12.34
N THR A 6 35.86 -2.24 11.40
CA THR A 6 34.65 -2.46 10.62
C THR A 6 33.47 -2.42 11.58
N GLN A 7 32.70 -1.32 11.56
CA GLN A 7 31.43 -1.25 12.26
C GLN A 7 30.57 -2.38 11.69
N GLN A 8 30.35 -3.42 12.51
CA GLN A 8 29.20 -4.30 12.33
C GLN A 8 27.98 -3.40 12.23
N ILE A 9 27.40 -3.33 11.04
CA ILE A 9 26.11 -2.70 10.80
C ILE A 9 25.13 -3.50 11.64
N SER A 10 24.80 -3.00 12.83
CA SER A 10 23.69 -3.52 13.60
C SER A 10 22.46 -3.37 12.72
N SER A 11 21.81 -4.51 12.45
CA SER A 11 20.60 -4.64 11.65
C SER A 11 19.51 -3.76 12.24
N ARG A 12 19.40 -2.52 11.78
CA ARG A 12 18.28 -1.65 12.15
C ARG A 12 17.00 -2.29 11.62
N PRO A 13 15.92 -2.31 12.43
CA PRO A 13 14.63 -2.81 11.97
C PRO A 13 14.16 -1.99 10.78
N ILE A 14 13.53 -2.67 9.82
CA ILE A 14 12.95 -2.02 8.65
C ILE A 14 11.62 -1.41 9.09
N GLU A 15 11.51 -0.09 9.03
CA GLU A 15 10.33 0.64 9.45
C GLU A 15 9.32 0.76 8.32
N LYS A 16 9.80 0.83 7.07
CA LYS A 16 8.97 1.12 5.91
C LYS A 16 9.54 0.52 4.63
N VAL A 17 8.66 0.05 3.76
CA VAL A 17 9.00 -0.44 2.42
C VAL A 17 8.28 0.41 1.38
N ILE A 18 9.05 0.98 0.45
CA ILE A 18 8.55 1.78 -0.65
C ILE A 18 8.71 0.97 -1.93
N VAL A 19 7.59 0.72 -2.62
CA VAL A 19 7.58 -0.05 -3.87
C VAL A 19 7.28 0.88 -5.04
N HIS A 20 8.16 0.90 -6.03
CA HIS A 20 7.95 1.68 -7.26
C HIS A 20 6.92 1.03 -8.20
N PRO A 21 6.08 1.80 -8.91
CA PRO A 21 5.09 1.25 -9.86
C PRO A 21 5.70 0.38 -10.97
N LEU A 22 6.95 0.67 -11.38
CA LEU A 22 7.67 -0.12 -12.38
C LEU A 22 7.87 -1.58 -11.95
N VAL A 23 8.10 -1.81 -10.66
CA VAL A 23 8.25 -3.15 -10.07
C VAL A 23 6.94 -3.91 -10.17
N LEU A 24 5.81 -3.25 -9.84
CA LEU A 24 4.49 -3.87 -9.96
C LEU A 24 4.18 -4.28 -11.40
N LEU A 25 4.45 -3.41 -12.36
CA LEU A 25 4.24 -3.69 -13.78
C LEU A 25 5.13 -4.87 -14.25
N SER A 26 6.40 -4.88 -13.84
CA SER A 26 7.35 -5.96 -14.17
C SER A 26 6.89 -7.31 -13.63
N ILE A 27 6.34 -7.33 -12.42
CA ILE A 27 5.87 -8.55 -11.76
C ILE A 27 4.61 -9.08 -12.43
N VAL A 28 3.70 -8.20 -12.82
CA VAL A 28 2.49 -8.56 -13.60
C VAL A 28 2.88 -9.09 -14.99
N ASP A 29 3.85 -8.47 -15.67
CA ASP A 29 4.37 -8.97 -16.95
C ASP A 29 4.98 -10.37 -16.80
N ASN A 30 5.81 -10.58 -15.79
CA ASN A 30 6.42 -11.87 -15.48
C ASN A 30 5.36 -12.95 -15.19
N TYR A 31 4.34 -12.62 -14.41
CA TYR A 31 3.22 -13.52 -14.16
C TYR A 31 2.50 -13.90 -15.46
N ASN A 32 2.24 -12.93 -16.35
CA ASN A 32 1.60 -13.17 -17.64
C ASN A 32 2.43 -14.03 -18.61
N ARG A 33 3.77 -14.00 -18.51
CA ARG A 33 4.66 -14.83 -19.34
C ARG A 33 4.71 -16.28 -18.88
N VAL A 34 4.74 -16.50 -17.57
CA VAL A 34 5.00 -17.82 -16.98
C VAL A 34 3.72 -18.57 -16.61
N ALA A 35 2.73 -17.86 -16.08
CA ALA A 35 1.61 -18.44 -15.34
C ALA A 35 0.24 -18.23 -16.00
N LYS A 36 0.18 -17.77 -17.26
CA LYS A 36 -1.12 -17.51 -17.92
C LYS A 36 -2.04 -18.74 -18.00
N ASP A 37 -1.45 -19.93 -18.05
CA ASP A 37 -2.16 -21.21 -18.12
C ASP A 37 -1.95 -22.11 -16.87
N THR A 38 -1.21 -21.64 -15.85
CA THR A 38 -0.94 -22.43 -14.64
C THR A 38 -1.23 -21.65 -13.35
N ARG A 39 -1.65 -22.35 -12.30
CA ARG A 39 -1.82 -21.76 -10.95
C ARG A 39 -0.49 -21.63 -10.19
N LYS A 40 0.63 -21.70 -10.89
CA LYS A 40 1.96 -21.61 -10.30
C LYS A 40 2.23 -20.19 -9.84
N ARG A 41 2.89 -20.07 -8.69
CA ARG A 41 3.40 -18.80 -8.20
C ARG A 41 4.74 -18.50 -8.85
N VAL A 42 4.98 -17.22 -9.11
CA VAL A 42 6.24 -16.70 -9.61
C VAL A 42 6.97 -16.05 -8.44
N ILE A 43 8.25 -16.38 -8.32
CA ILE A 43 9.17 -15.77 -7.38
C ILE A 43 10.20 -14.97 -8.17
N GLY A 44 10.60 -13.84 -7.61
CA GLY A 44 11.71 -13.09 -8.15
C GLY A 44 12.41 -12.27 -7.09
N VAL A 45 13.50 -11.66 -7.51
CA VAL A 45 14.39 -10.90 -6.63
C VAL A 45 14.07 -9.43 -6.75
N LEU A 46 14.05 -8.76 -5.61
CA LEU A 46 13.87 -7.32 -5.49
C LEU A 46 15.23 -6.65 -5.40
N LEU A 47 15.41 -5.66 -6.27
CA LEU A 47 16.58 -4.79 -6.31
C LEU A 47 16.18 -3.40 -5.84
N GLY A 48 17.11 -2.75 -5.15
CA GLY A 48 16.85 -1.42 -4.65
C GLY A 48 17.95 -0.92 -3.75
N THR A 49 17.58 0.03 -2.90
CA THR A 49 18.47 0.61 -1.90
C THR A 49 17.81 0.61 -0.54
N SER A 50 18.53 0.12 0.48
CA SER A 50 18.15 0.33 1.87
C SER A 50 18.83 1.58 2.43
N PHE A 51 18.04 2.54 2.91
CA PHE A 51 18.56 3.75 3.56
C PHE A 51 17.80 4.04 4.85
N LYS A 52 18.54 4.16 5.96
CA LYS A 52 18.01 4.55 7.29
C LYS A 52 16.74 3.78 7.73
N GLY A 53 16.65 2.47 7.44
CA GLY A 53 15.49 1.66 7.84
C GLY A 53 14.28 1.76 6.89
N THR A 54 14.40 2.53 5.81
CA THR A 54 13.47 2.50 4.67
C THR A 54 14.09 1.69 3.54
N VAL A 55 13.33 0.76 2.97
CA VAL A 55 13.76 -0.02 1.80
C VAL A 55 13.03 0.50 0.58
N ASP A 56 13.80 1.10 -0.33
CA ASP A 56 13.31 1.59 -1.62
C ASP A 56 13.52 0.51 -2.67
N VAL A 57 12.43 -0.03 -3.20
CA VAL A 57 12.43 -1.08 -4.21
C VAL A 57 12.24 -0.44 -5.58
N THR A 58 13.34 -0.32 -6.33
CA THR A 58 13.37 0.36 -7.64
C THR A 58 13.15 -0.61 -8.80
N ASN A 59 13.68 -1.82 -8.70
CA ASN A 59 13.68 -2.77 -9.81
C ASN A 59 13.47 -4.21 -9.32
N SER A 60 13.12 -5.10 -10.24
CA SER A 60 12.92 -6.51 -9.93
C SER A 60 13.17 -7.37 -11.15
N TYR A 61 13.53 -8.63 -10.93
CA TYR A 61 13.59 -9.62 -11.99
C TYR A 61 13.11 -10.97 -11.49
N ALA A 62 12.46 -11.72 -12.37
CA ALA A 62 12.02 -13.07 -12.07
C ALA A 62 13.21 -14.04 -12.09
N VAL A 63 13.18 -15.01 -11.19
CA VAL A 63 14.10 -16.15 -11.20
C VAL A 63 13.29 -17.38 -11.56
N PRO A 64 13.80 -18.29 -12.41
CA PRO A 64 13.14 -19.57 -12.65
C PRO A 64 12.90 -20.30 -11.34
N PHE A 65 11.62 -20.47 -11.01
CA PHE A 65 11.17 -21.10 -9.78
C PHE A 65 10.14 -22.17 -10.13
N GLU A 66 10.38 -23.37 -9.62
CA GLU A 66 9.45 -24.48 -9.75
C GLU A 66 9.10 -25.01 -8.36
N GLU A 67 7.82 -25.26 -8.14
CA GLU A 67 7.28 -25.88 -6.94
C GLU A 67 6.39 -27.04 -7.39
N ASP A 68 6.49 -28.16 -6.69
CA ASP A 68 5.57 -29.27 -6.92
C ASP A 68 4.17 -28.90 -6.39
N GLU A 69 3.13 -29.23 -7.15
CA GLU A 69 1.74 -29.00 -6.74
C GLU A 69 1.30 -29.99 -5.65
N LYS A 70 1.93 -31.17 -5.58
CA LYS A 70 1.57 -32.23 -4.64
C LYS A 70 2.28 -32.13 -3.30
N ASP A 71 3.55 -31.76 -3.32
CA ASP A 71 4.35 -31.58 -2.11
C ASP A 71 4.95 -30.17 -2.09
N PRO A 72 4.36 -29.25 -1.32
CA PRO A 72 4.86 -27.88 -1.24
C PRO A 72 6.33 -27.82 -0.78
N SER A 73 6.82 -28.77 0.03
CA SER A 73 8.18 -28.69 0.57
C SER A 73 9.27 -28.84 -0.50
N ILE A 74 8.94 -29.38 -1.67
CA ILE A 74 9.89 -29.56 -2.77
C ILE A 74 9.78 -28.37 -3.72
N TRP A 75 10.79 -27.51 -3.66
CA TRP A 75 10.92 -26.36 -4.54
C TRP A 75 12.35 -26.25 -5.09
N PHE A 76 12.46 -25.64 -6.27
CA PHE A 76 13.72 -25.40 -6.97
C PHE A 76 13.85 -23.92 -7.31
N LEU A 77 15.00 -23.35 -6.95
CA LEU A 77 15.40 -21.99 -7.30
C LEU A 77 16.78 -22.04 -7.97
N ASP A 78 16.89 -21.43 -9.15
CA ASP A 78 18.17 -21.37 -9.86
C ASP A 78 19.08 -20.25 -9.32
N HIS A 79 20.05 -20.63 -8.50
CA HIS A 79 21.10 -19.74 -7.96
C HIS A 79 22.06 -19.20 -9.01
N ASN A 80 22.39 -20.02 -10.02
CA ASN A 80 23.37 -19.63 -11.03
C ASN A 80 22.81 -18.52 -11.93
N TYR A 81 21.52 -18.64 -12.26
CA TYR A 81 20.80 -17.58 -12.94
C TYR A 81 20.75 -16.29 -12.09
N HIS A 82 20.46 -16.40 -10.79
CA HIS A 82 20.45 -15.25 -9.88
C HIS A 82 21.80 -14.52 -9.85
N GLU A 83 22.91 -15.22 -9.68
CA GLU A 83 24.25 -14.59 -9.62
C GLU A 83 24.63 -13.94 -10.96
N SER A 84 24.34 -14.62 -12.08
CA SER A 84 24.62 -14.09 -13.42
C SER A 84 23.82 -12.82 -13.70
N MET A 85 22.52 -12.82 -13.40
CA MET A 85 21.65 -11.65 -13.57
C MET A 85 22.04 -10.52 -12.62
N PHE A 86 22.31 -10.83 -11.35
CA PHE A 86 22.74 -9.82 -10.38
C PHE A 86 24.04 -9.13 -10.83
N SER A 87 25.00 -9.89 -11.37
CA SER A 87 26.22 -9.34 -11.95
C SER A 87 25.94 -8.38 -13.12
N MET A 88 24.98 -8.71 -14.00
CA MET A 88 24.58 -7.84 -15.11
C MET A 88 23.92 -6.55 -14.60
N PHE A 89 22.97 -6.64 -13.66
CA PHE A 89 22.31 -5.46 -13.08
C PHE A 89 23.30 -4.56 -12.34
N LYS A 90 24.24 -5.15 -11.60
CA LYS A 90 25.30 -4.40 -10.90
C LYS A 90 26.25 -3.67 -11.85
N ARG A 91 26.45 -4.19 -13.07
CA ARG A 91 27.22 -3.51 -14.13
C ARG A 91 26.49 -2.32 -14.73
N ILE A 92 25.16 -2.37 -14.80
CA ILE A 92 24.32 -1.27 -15.31
C ILE A 92 24.17 -0.19 -14.24
N ASN A 93 23.87 -0.59 -13.01
CA ASN A 93 23.67 0.31 -11.89
C ASN A 93 24.38 -0.23 -10.63
N ALA A 94 25.48 0.41 -10.25
CA ALA A 94 26.26 0.00 -9.08
C ALA A 94 25.60 0.37 -7.74
N LYS A 95 24.55 1.23 -7.74
CA LYS A 95 23.83 1.62 -6.53
C LYS A 95 22.81 0.57 -6.09
N GLU A 96 22.27 -0.18 -7.04
CA GLU A 96 21.28 -1.22 -6.77
C GLU A 96 21.94 -2.45 -6.17
N HIS A 97 21.36 -2.92 -5.07
CA HIS A 97 21.69 -4.19 -4.45
C HIS A 97 20.43 -5.01 -4.24
N VAL A 98 20.61 -6.30 -3.96
CA VAL A 98 19.50 -7.16 -3.55
C VAL A 98 18.98 -6.64 -2.21
N VAL A 99 17.68 -6.35 -2.13
CA VAL A 99 17.01 -5.91 -0.89
C VAL A 99 16.05 -6.97 -0.36
N GLY A 100 15.68 -7.94 -1.19
CA GLY A 100 14.75 -8.99 -0.82
C GLY A 100 14.23 -9.74 -2.02
N TRP A 101 13.06 -10.33 -1.87
CA TRP A 101 12.39 -11.10 -2.91
C TRP A 101 10.88 -10.87 -2.87
N TYR A 102 10.23 -11.14 -3.98
CA TYR A 102 8.79 -11.04 -4.10
C TYR A 102 8.17 -12.39 -4.45
N SER A 103 6.93 -12.56 -4.03
CA SER A 103 6.11 -13.73 -4.33
C SER A 103 4.78 -13.28 -4.90
N THR A 104 4.39 -13.84 -6.05
CA THR A 104 3.04 -13.64 -6.59
C THR A 104 2.11 -14.69 -6.00
N GLY A 105 1.20 -14.29 -5.12
CA GLY A 105 0.26 -15.23 -4.53
C GLY A 105 -0.54 -14.61 -3.38
N PRO A 106 -1.80 -15.02 -3.17
CA PRO A 106 -2.69 -14.34 -2.23
C PRO A 106 -2.40 -14.65 -0.75
N LYS A 107 -1.65 -15.73 -0.45
CA LYS A 107 -1.37 -16.17 0.93
C LYS A 107 0.06 -16.69 1.06
N LEU A 108 0.64 -16.45 2.24
CA LEU A 108 1.93 -16.97 2.68
C LEU A 108 1.87 -18.50 2.86
N ARG A 109 2.95 -19.20 2.53
CA ARG A 109 3.13 -20.65 2.73
C ARG A 109 4.31 -20.90 3.68
N GLU A 110 4.35 -22.08 4.30
CA GLU A 110 5.46 -22.46 5.20
C GLU A 110 6.81 -22.49 4.47
N ASN A 111 6.81 -22.90 3.19
CA ASN A 111 8.00 -22.90 2.32
C ASN A 111 8.67 -21.54 2.19
N ASP A 112 7.90 -20.46 2.36
CA ASP A 112 8.43 -19.10 2.23
C ASP A 112 9.49 -18.82 3.30
N LEU A 113 9.42 -19.51 4.44
CA LEU A 113 10.43 -19.38 5.48
C LEU A 113 11.79 -19.96 5.04
N ASP A 114 11.77 -21.11 4.36
CA ASP A 114 12.98 -21.75 3.88
C ASP A 114 13.59 -21.00 2.69
N ILE A 115 12.74 -20.49 1.79
CA ILE A 115 13.18 -19.60 0.71
C ILE A 115 13.78 -18.32 1.31
N HIS A 116 13.18 -17.76 2.35
CA HIS A 116 13.68 -16.54 2.97
C HIS A 116 15.04 -16.73 3.66
N ARG A 117 15.28 -17.89 4.29
CA ARG A 117 16.60 -18.25 4.83
C ARG A 117 17.70 -18.26 3.77
N LEU A 118 17.36 -18.69 2.55
CA LEU A 118 18.29 -18.70 1.43
C LEU A 118 18.75 -17.28 1.05
N PHE A 119 17.83 -16.31 1.08
CA PHE A 119 18.13 -14.90 0.81
C PHE A 119 18.96 -14.23 1.91
N HIS A 120 18.96 -14.79 3.11
CA HIS A 120 19.80 -14.31 4.22
C HIS A 120 21.31 -14.45 3.94
N ASN A 121 21.69 -15.37 3.05
CA ASN A 121 23.08 -15.51 2.59
C ASN A 121 23.53 -14.32 1.73
N TYR A 122 22.60 -13.64 1.06
CA TYR A 122 22.89 -12.51 0.18
C TYR A 122 22.71 -11.17 0.89
N VAL A 123 21.75 -11.07 1.81
CA VAL A 123 21.37 -9.82 2.49
C VAL A 123 21.11 -10.10 3.97
N PRO A 124 21.63 -9.29 4.90
CA PRO A 124 21.40 -9.49 6.33
C PRO A 124 19.93 -9.32 6.73
N ASN A 125 19.19 -8.41 6.10
CA ASN A 125 17.77 -8.16 6.36
C ASN A 125 16.97 -8.22 5.04
N PRO A 126 16.61 -9.42 4.54
CA PRO A 126 15.81 -9.53 3.33
C PRO A 126 14.35 -9.17 3.61
N VAL A 127 13.71 -8.47 2.68
CA VAL A 127 12.26 -8.20 2.72
C VAL A 127 11.52 -9.18 1.81
N LEU A 128 10.40 -9.72 2.28
CA LEU A 128 9.43 -10.45 1.47
C LEU A 128 8.28 -9.51 1.11
N VAL A 129 8.08 -9.27 -0.19
CA VAL A 129 6.90 -8.54 -0.67
C VAL A 129 5.95 -9.50 -1.37
N ILE A 130 4.74 -9.63 -0.82
CA ILE A 130 3.66 -10.39 -1.43
C ILE A 130 2.83 -9.43 -2.27
N ILE A 131 2.61 -9.81 -3.54
CA ILE A 131 1.84 -9.03 -4.48
C ILE A 131 0.70 -9.90 -5.00
N ASP A 132 -0.52 -9.37 -4.88
CA ASP A 132 -1.69 -9.98 -5.48
C ASP A 132 -1.84 -9.52 -6.94
N VAL A 133 -1.81 -10.48 -7.86
CA VAL A 133 -1.93 -10.23 -9.30
C VAL A 133 -3.39 -10.06 -9.73
N GLN A 134 -4.34 -10.57 -8.93
CA GLN A 134 -5.76 -10.46 -9.20
C GLN A 134 -6.44 -9.71 -8.05
N PRO A 135 -6.40 -8.37 -8.04
CA PRO A 135 -6.93 -7.60 -6.94
C PRO A 135 -8.46 -7.74 -6.88
N LYS A 136 -8.95 -8.46 -5.87
CA LYS A 136 -10.39 -8.56 -5.57
C LYS A 136 -10.85 -7.47 -4.60
N GLU A 137 -9.92 -6.88 -3.86
CA GLU A 137 -10.20 -5.89 -2.81
C GLU A 137 -9.63 -4.52 -3.16
N LEU A 138 -10.37 -3.46 -2.79
CA LEU A 138 -9.86 -2.09 -2.83
C LEU A 138 -8.87 -1.91 -1.68
N GLY A 139 -7.58 -1.94 -1.98
CA GLY A 139 -6.51 -1.73 -1.00
C GLY A 139 -5.14 -1.68 -1.64
N ILE A 140 -4.12 -1.45 -0.81
CA ILE A 140 -2.73 -1.56 -1.23
C ILE A 140 -2.46 -3.03 -1.56
N LEU A 141 -2.03 -3.28 -2.80
CA LEU A 141 -1.83 -4.63 -3.36
C LEU A 141 -0.57 -5.31 -2.85
N THR A 142 0.30 -4.55 -2.20
CA THR A 142 1.58 -4.99 -1.64
C THR A 142 1.43 -5.23 -0.15
N LYS A 143 1.88 -6.40 0.30
CA LYS A 143 2.09 -6.69 1.73
C LYS A 143 3.56 -7.01 1.92
N ALA A 144 4.25 -6.23 2.75
CA ALA A 144 5.66 -6.44 3.03
C ALA A 144 5.83 -7.14 4.38
N TYR A 145 6.79 -8.05 4.44
CA TYR A 145 7.13 -8.83 5.63
C TYR A 145 8.65 -8.89 5.79
N TYR A 146 9.11 -8.92 7.03
CA TYR A 146 10.51 -9.21 7.38
C TYR A 146 10.55 -10.32 8.43
N ASP A 147 11.67 -11.04 8.51
CA ASP A 147 11.83 -12.10 9.50
C ASP A 147 12.24 -11.53 10.87
N VAL A 148 11.54 -11.97 11.90
CA VAL A 148 11.90 -11.75 13.30
C VAL A 148 12.07 -13.11 13.97
N GLU A 149 13.17 -13.28 14.69
CA GLU A 149 13.37 -14.44 15.56
C GLU A 149 12.60 -14.23 16.86
N GLU A 150 11.40 -14.83 16.93
CA GLU A 150 10.64 -14.87 18.17
C GLU A 150 11.16 -16.01 19.05
N VAL A 151 11.65 -15.64 20.24
CA VAL A 151 11.88 -16.60 21.32
C VAL A 151 10.57 -16.78 22.05
N LYS A 152 9.86 -17.86 21.76
CA LYS A 152 8.66 -18.24 22.54
C LYS A 152 9.09 -18.51 23.99
N GLU A 153 8.41 -17.90 24.97
CA GLU A 153 8.68 -18.08 26.41
C GLU A 153 8.49 -19.53 26.91
N ASN A 154 7.87 -20.40 26.11
CA ASN A 154 7.78 -21.83 26.39
C ASN A 154 9.16 -22.48 26.17
N ALA A 155 9.88 -22.71 27.28
CA ALA A 155 11.27 -23.17 27.41
C ALA A 155 11.69 -24.47 26.67
N THR A 156 10.87 -25.01 25.76
CA THR A 156 11.10 -26.27 25.04
C THR A 156 10.93 -26.18 23.52
N GLN A 157 10.48 -25.06 22.96
CA GLN A 157 10.36 -24.91 21.50
C GLN A 157 11.54 -24.10 20.94
N LYS A 158 12.19 -24.65 19.91
CA LYS A 158 13.27 -23.98 19.16
C LYS A 158 12.80 -22.59 18.72
N SER A 159 13.71 -21.61 18.71
CA SER A 159 13.45 -20.28 18.11
C SER A 159 12.86 -20.46 16.71
N GLN A 160 11.65 -19.95 16.52
CA GLN A 160 10.97 -19.97 15.22
C GLN A 160 11.07 -18.58 14.62
N LYS A 161 11.55 -18.49 13.39
CA LYS A 161 11.50 -17.26 12.61
C LYS A 161 10.06 -17.04 12.17
N VAL A 162 9.50 -15.88 12.49
CA VAL A 162 8.14 -15.49 12.15
C VAL A 162 8.20 -14.25 11.26
N PHE A 163 7.28 -14.17 10.31
CA PHE A 163 7.15 -12.99 9.47
C PHE A 163 6.30 -11.92 10.15
N VAL A 164 6.88 -10.76 10.35
CA VAL A 164 6.19 -9.58 10.87
C VAL A 164 5.89 -8.64 9.70
N HIS A 165 4.66 -8.12 9.66
CA HIS A 165 4.23 -7.19 8.61
C HIS A 165 4.88 -5.82 8.79
N VAL A 166 5.43 -5.27 7.71
CA VAL A 166 5.96 -3.90 7.64
C VAL A 166 4.99 -3.02 6.84
N PRO A 167 4.72 -1.78 7.28
CA PRO A 167 4.00 -0.81 6.47
C PRO A 167 4.64 -0.66 5.08
N SER A 168 3.83 -0.90 4.04
CA SER A 168 4.25 -0.69 2.65
C SER A 168 3.50 0.47 2.02
N GLU A 169 4.20 1.24 1.21
CA GLU A 169 3.62 2.28 0.39
C GLU A 169 4.10 2.16 -1.05
N ILE A 170 3.31 2.72 -1.97
CA ILE A 170 3.66 2.82 -3.38
C ILE A 170 4.05 4.26 -3.63
N ALA A 171 5.31 4.50 -3.96
CA ALA A 171 5.80 5.83 -4.35
C ALA A 171 6.47 5.75 -5.71
N ALA A 172 6.26 6.77 -6.53
CA ALA A 172 6.86 6.87 -7.86
C ALA A 172 8.02 7.87 -7.85
N HIS A 173 9.01 7.64 -8.71
CA HIS A 173 9.97 8.69 -9.03
C HIS A 173 9.35 9.71 -10.01
N GLU A 174 9.87 10.95 -10.07
CA GLU A 174 9.32 12.02 -10.93
C GLU A 174 9.18 11.59 -12.40
N VAL A 175 10.17 10.84 -12.91
CA VAL A 175 10.16 10.31 -14.28
C VAL A 175 9.08 9.23 -14.46
N GLU A 176 8.86 8.39 -13.44
CA GLU A 176 7.83 7.35 -13.47
C GLU A 176 6.43 7.94 -13.34
N GLU A 177 6.26 8.98 -12.52
CA GLU A 177 4.98 9.67 -12.31
C GLU A 177 4.41 10.20 -13.62
N ILE A 178 5.23 10.86 -14.44
CA ILE A 178 4.82 11.35 -15.77
C ILE A 178 4.39 10.19 -16.67
N GLY A 179 5.10 9.06 -16.63
CA GLY A 179 4.76 7.88 -17.42
C GLY A 179 3.44 7.25 -16.99
N VAL A 180 3.24 7.09 -15.68
CA VAL A 180 2.00 6.55 -15.11
C VAL A 180 0.82 7.49 -15.36
N GLU A 181 1.00 8.80 -15.21
CA GLU A 181 -0.03 9.80 -15.50
C GLU A 181 -0.46 9.74 -16.96
N HIS A 182 0.50 9.62 -17.89
CA HIS A 182 0.21 9.49 -19.31
C HIS A 182 -0.63 8.23 -19.62
N LEU A 183 -0.27 7.09 -19.01
CA LEU A 183 -1.02 5.84 -19.18
C LEU A 183 -2.43 5.89 -18.57
N LEU A 184 -2.63 6.69 -17.53
CA LEU A 184 -3.89 6.82 -16.82
C LEU A 184 -4.79 7.95 -17.32
N ARG A 185 -4.39 8.69 -18.36
CA ARG A 185 -5.17 9.81 -18.91
C ARG A 185 -6.58 9.40 -19.36
N ASP A 186 -6.72 8.17 -19.86
CA ASP A 186 -8.01 7.64 -20.35
C ASP A 186 -8.89 7.06 -19.24
N VAL A 187 -8.30 6.76 -18.08
CA VAL A 187 -8.98 6.12 -16.93
C VAL A 187 -9.34 7.14 -15.85
N LYS A 188 -8.52 8.18 -15.69
CA LYS A 188 -8.67 9.18 -14.65
C LYS A 188 -9.40 10.40 -15.21
N ASP A 189 -10.69 10.50 -14.92
CA ASP A 189 -11.48 11.70 -15.22
C ASP A 189 -10.89 12.91 -14.48
N THR A 190 -10.10 13.72 -15.17
CA THR A 190 -9.50 14.96 -14.64
C THR A 190 -10.57 16.03 -14.34
N THR A 191 -11.82 15.77 -14.72
CA THR A 191 -12.99 16.62 -14.50
C THR A 191 -13.67 16.39 -13.15
N ILE A 192 -13.24 15.39 -12.37
CA ILE A 192 -13.83 15.11 -11.05
C ILE A 192 -13.50 16.25 -10.10
N SER A 193 -14.55 16.96 -9.67
CA SER A 193 -14.50 17.99 -8.64
C SER A 193 -13.84 17.48 -7.36
N THR A 194 -13.05 18.32 -6.68
CA THR A 194 -12.35 18.00 -5.43
C THR A 194 -13.28 17.37 -4.37
N LEU A 195 -14.52 17.86 -4.28
CA LEU A 195 -15.53 17.32 -3.35
C LEU A 195 -15.92 15.88 -3.68
N ALA A 196 -16.10 15.55 -4.97
CA ALA A 196 -16.47 14.20 -5.37
C ALA A 196 -15.34 13.21 -5.05
N THR A 197 -14.08 13.62 -5.24
CA THR A 197 -12.90 12.85 -4.85
C THR A 197 -12.84 12.61 -3.33
N GLU A 198 -13.08 13.64 -2.52
CA GLU A 198 -13.11 13.50 -1.06
C GLU A 198 -14.22 12.57 -0.57
N VAL A 199 -15.43 12.68 -1.13
CA VAL A 199 -16.57 11.81 -0.78
C VAL A 199 -16.27 10.37 -1.18
N THR A 200 -15.71 10.16 -2.37
CA THR A 200 -15.31 8.83 -2.85
C THR A 200 -14.19 8.25 -1.98
N GLY A 201 -13.23 9.07 -1.55
CA GLY A 201 -12.18 8.68 -0.62
C GLY A 201 -12.75 8.21 0.73
N LYS A 202 -13.69 8.95 1.31
CA LYS A 202 -14.39 8.54 2.55
C LYS A 202 -15.18 7.24 2.38
N LEU A 203 -15.89 7.08 1.26
CA LEU A 203 -16.64 5.86 0.96
C LEU A 203 -15.71 4.64 0.83
N THR A 204 -14.59 4.80 0.12
CA THR A 204 -13.58 3.76 -0.04
C THR A 204 -12.92 3.40 1.29
N ALA A 205 -12.62 4.39 2.13
CA ALA A 205 -12.09 4.16 3.48
C ALA A 205 -13.06 3.36 4.36
N LEU A 206 -14.36 3.67 4.32
CA LEU A 206 -15.38 2.90 5.04
C LEU A 206 -15.51 1.46 4.52
N LYS A 207 -15.46 1.25 3.21
CA LYS A 207 -15.43 -0.10 2.62
C LYS A 207 -14.19 -0.88 3.05
N GLY A 208 -13.03 -0.23 3.09
CA GLY A 208 -11.79 -0.82 3.59
C GLY A 208 -11.90 -1.23 5.06
N LEU A 209 -12.51 -0.38 5.90
CA LEU A 209 -12.74 -0.69 7.30
C LEU A 209 -13.69 -1.89 7.48
N ASP A 210 -14.78 -1.96 6.71
CA ASP A 210 -15.70 -3.10 6.72
C ASP A 210 -14.99 -4.41 6.35
N ALA A 211 -14.16 -4.39 5.30
CA ALA A 211 -13.36 -5.55 4.89
C ALA A 211 -12.41 -6.01 6.01
N ARG A 212 -11.69 -5.09 6.66
CA ARG A 212 -10.79 -5.41 7.78
C ARG A 212 -11.53 -5.96 8.99
N LEU A 213 -12.70 -5.40 9.34
CA LEU A 213 -13.52 -5.92 10.44
C LEU A 213 -14.05 -7.32 10.14
N ARG A 214 -14.39 -7.63 8.89
CA ARG A 214 -14.77 -8.99 8.46
C ARG A 214 -13.60 -9.97 8.55
N GLU A 215 -12.40 -9.56 8.16
CA GLU A 215 -11.18 -10.39 8.31
C GLU A 215 -10.92 -10.72 9.79
N ILE A 216 -11.02 -9.71 10.68
CA ILE A 216 -10.84 -9.89 12.12
C ILE A 216 -11.88 -10.87 12.68
N ARG A 217 -13.15 -10.70 12.30
CA ARG A 217 -14.21 -11.64 12.70
C ARG A 217 -13.91 -13.06 12.21
N GLY A 218 -13.51 -13.22 10.96
CA GLY A 218 -13.16 -14.53 10.40
C GLY A 218 -12.00 -15.19 11.15
N TYR A 219 -10.99 -14.42 11.59
CA TYR A 219 -9.92 -14.93 12.45
C TYR A 219 -10.46 -15.38 13.82
N LEU A 220 -11.32 -14.59 14.45
CA LEU A 220 -11.92 -14.96 15.74
C LEU A 220 -12.77 -16.23 15.65
N ASP A 221 -13.57 -16.36 14.58
CA ASP A 221 -14.37 -17.56 14.33
C ASP A 221 -13.47 -18.81 14.20
N LEU A 222 -12.32 -18.70 13.53
CA LEU A 222 -11.33 -19.78 13.40
C LEU A 222 -10.61 -20.14 14.70
N VAL A 223 -10.43 -19.17 15.60
CA VAL A 223 -9.85 -19.38 16.93
C VAL A 223 -10.86 -20.06 17.86
N ILE A 224 -12.14 -19.68 17.79
CA ILE A 224 -13.23 -20.33 18.54
C ILE A 224 -13.39 -21.79 18.09
N ASP A 225 -13.24 -22.05 16.80
CA ASP A 225 -13.25 -23.39 16.20
C ASP A 225 -11.99 -24.25 16.54
N GLU A 226 -11.03 -23.71 17.31
CA GLU A 226 -9.75 -24.35 17.68
C GLU A 226 -8.86 -24.81 16.50
N LYS A 227 -9.12 -24.32 15.27
CA LYS A 227 -8.36 -24.73 14.07
C LYS A 227 -7.00 -24.05 13.94
N LEU A 228 -6.81 -22.88 14.57
CA LEU A 228 -5.55 -22.15 14.57
C LEU A 228 -5.06 -21.92 16.01
N PRO A 229 -3.74 -22.08 16.27
CA PRO A 229 -3.17 -21.76 17.57
C PRO A 229 -3.27 -20.25 17.83
N LEU A 230 -3.62 -19.91 19.07
CA LEU A 230 -3.74 -18.54 19.54
C LEU A 230 -2.38 -17.82 19.43
N ASN A 231 -2.26 -16.83 18.54
CA ASN A 231 -1.07 -15.98 18.52
C ASN A 231 -1.19 -14.93 19.63
N HIS A 232 -0.41 -15.13 20.69
CA HIS A 232 -0.43 -14.29 21.87
C HIS A 232 -0.06 -12.85 21.52
N GLU A 233 0.82 -12.52 20.58
CA GLU A 233 1.13 -11.11 20.24
C GLU A 233 -0.04 -10.35 19.59
N ILE A 234 -0.94 -11.04 18.88
CA ILE A 234 -2.18 -10.42 18.36
C ILE A 234 -3.16 -10.15 19.51
N LEU A 235 -2.91 -10.72 20.68
CA LEU A 235 -3.63 -10.44 21.90
C LEU A 235 -2.80 -9.52 22.82
N TYR A 236 -1.52 -9.71 23.03
CA TYR A 236 -0.83 -9.33 24.26
C TYR A 236 -0.38 -7.87 24.36
N HIS A 237 -1.04 -6.93 23.69
CA HIS A 237 -0.78 -5.51 23.97
C HIS A 237 -1.32 -5.04 25.34
N LEU A 238 -1.83 -5.94 26.18
CA LEU A 238 -1.87 -5.78 27.63
C LEU A 238 -1.47 -7.08 28.37
N GLN A 239 -0.53 -6.92 29.30
CA GLN A 239 -0.18 -7.87 30.33
C GLN A 239 -1.34 -8.02 31.33
N CYS A 240 -1.75 -9.26 31.63
CA CYS A 240 -2.36 -9.64 32.91
C CYS A 240 -2.05 -11.12 33.21
N PRO A 241 -1.36 -11.44 34.32
CA PRO A 241 -1.09 -12.81 34.70
C PRO A 241 -2.30 -13.42 35.41
N SER A 242 -2.59 -14.65 35.01
CA SER A 242 -3.38 -15.64 35.72
C SER A 242 -4.89 -15.67 35.49
N TYR A 243 -5.36 -16.91 35.30
CA TYR A 243 -6.73 -17.40 35.25
C TYR A 243 -7.54 -17.10 33.98
N SER A 244 -7.45 -18.03 33.02
CA SER A 244 -8.57 -18.57 32.23
C SER A 244 -9.75 -17.61 31.96
N TRP A 245 -9.57 -16.71 30.99
CA TRP A 245 -10.56 -16.21 30.04
C TRP A 245 -9.87 -15.09 29.26
N SER A 246 -9.23 -15.39 28.13
CA SER A 246 -8.59 -14.32 27.36
C SER A 246 -8.35 -14.69 25.91
N ALA A 247 -9.33 -14.38 25.07
CA ALA A 247 -9.24 -14.38 23.61
C ALA A 247 -9.60 -13.00 23.03
N MET A 248 -9.30 -11.90 23.74
CA MET A 248 -9.60 -10.55 23.23
C MET A 248 -8.58 -9.54 23.71
N LEU A 249 -7.57 -9.18 22.91
CA LEU A 249 -6.50 -8.37 23.52
C LEU A 249 -5.66 -7.42 22.63
N LYS A 250 -5.67 -7.45 21.28
CA LYS A 250 -5.46 -6.20 20.48
C LYS A 250 -6.75 -5.43 20.24
N LEU A 251 -7.86 -6.14 20.15
CA LEU A 251 -9.18 -5.54 20.07
C LEU A 251 -9.52 -4.77 21.35
N GLN A 252 -9.03 -5.19 22.52
CA GLN A 252 -9.39 -4.54 23.77
C GLN A 252 -8.81 -3.12 23.87
N ASP A 253 -7.58 -2.88 23.44
CA ASP A 253 -7.05 -1.51 23.33
C ASP A 253 -7.82 -0.68 22.30
N VAL A 254 -8.14 -1.26 21.13
CA VAL A 254 -8.97 -0.57 20.13
C VAL A 254 -10.34 -0.21 20.70
N PHE A 255 -11.01 -1.13 21.40
CA PHE A 255 -12.30 -0.93 22.05
C PHE A 255 -12.22 0.00 23.26
N ASN A 256 -11.12 -0.02 24.02
CA ASN A 256 -10.88 0.88 25.16
C ASN A 256 -10.56 2.30 24.69
N LEU A 257 -9.91 2.43 23.54
CA LEU A 257 -9.60 3.71 22.89
C LEU A 257 -10.79 4.26 22.08
N LEU A 258 -11.88 3.50 21.92
CA LEU A 258 -13.07 4.03 21.27
C LEU A 258 -13.61 5.20 22.10
N PRO A 259 -13.66 6.42 21.52
CA PRO A 259 -14.11 7.58 22.26
C PRO A 259 -15.60 7.42 22.60
N ASN A 260 -15.95 7.65 23.86
CA ASN A 260 -17.35 7.76 24.25
C ASN A 260 -17.92 9.07 23.68
N LEU A 261 -18.76 8.97 22.65
CA LEU A 261 -19.33 10.11 21.96
C LEU A 261 -20.40 10.86 22.77
N ASN A 262 -20.88 10.28 23.87
CA ASN A 262 -21.97 10.82 24.67
C ASN A 262 -21.50 11.74 25.82
N VAL A 263 -20.28 12.24 25.75
CA VAL A 263 -19.74 13.20 26.72
C VAL A 263 -20.25 14.60 26.36
N ASN A 264 -20.87 15.29 27.31
CA ASN A 264 -21.45 16.64 27.11
C ASN A 264 -20.44 17.65 26.54
N ASP A 265 -19.17 17.58 26.98
CA ASP A 265 -18.10 18.45 26.47
C ASP A 265 -17.81 18.22 25.00
N LEU A 266 -17.83 16.95 24.55
CA LEU A 266 -17.60 16.59 23.16
C LEU A 266 -18.79 17.00 22.27
N ILE A 267 -20.02 16.82 22.75
CA ILE A 267 -21.24 17.28 22.04
C ILE A 267 -21.20 18.80 21.86
N LYS A 268 -20.82 19.53 22.92
CA LYS A 268 -20.65 20.98 22.85
C LYS A 268 -19.54 21.38 21.87
N ALA A 269 -18.40 20.69 21.90
CA ALA A 269 -17.30 20.93 20.97
C ALA A 269 -17.72 20.68 19.51
N PHE A 270 -18.44 19.58 19.23
CA PHE A 270 -18.98 19.31 17.90
C PHE A 270 -19.99 20.37 17.44
N ALA A 271 -20.86 20.85 18.34
CA ALA A 271 -21.81 21.90 18.01
C ALA A 271 -21.10 23.22 17.66
N VAL A 272 -20.06 23.61 18.42
CA VAL A 272 -19.24 24.79 18.13
C VAL A 272 -18.52 24.63 16.80
N GLN A 273 -17.84 23.50 16.56
CA GLN A 273 -17.13 23.24 15.31
C GLN A 273 -18.08 23.23 14.09
N THR A 274 -19.29 22.68 14.25
CA THR A 274 -20.30 22.65 13.19
C THR A 274 -20.80 24.06 12.87
N ASN A 275 -21.03 24.89 13.90
CA ASN A 275 -21.44 26.28 13.71
C ASN A 275 -20.36 27.08 12.98
N ASP A 276 -19.10 26.93 13.37
CA ASP A 276 -17.97 27.59 12.72
C ASP A 276 -17.82 27.16 11.25
N MET A 277 -17.95 25.86 10.97
CA MET A 277 -17.91 25.34 9.60
C MET A 277 -19.10 25.87 8.77
N MET A 278 -20.30 25.93 9.35
CA MET A 278 -21.49 26.46 8.68
C MET A 278 -21.35 27.95 8.38
N LEU A 279 -20.74 28.74 9.27
CA LEU A 279 -20.43 30.14 9.03
C LEU A 279 -19.50 30.33 7.82
N VAL A 280 -18.44 29.51 7.72
CA VAL A 280 -17.52 29.54 6.57
C VAL A 280 -18.23 29.15 5.27
N ILE A 281 -19.09 28.14 5.30
CA ILE A 281 -19.91 27.74 4.14
C ILE A 281 -20.83 28.88 3.73
N TYR A 282 -21.48 29.54 4.68
CA TYR A 282 -22.38 30.65 4.40
C TYR A 282 -21.64 31.83 3.76
N LEU A 283 -20.53 32.27 4.35
CA LEU A 283 -19.70 33.34 3.79
C LEU A 283 -19.20 32.99 2.37
N SER A 284 -18.73 31.76 2.17
CA SER A 284 -18.27 31.29 0.85
C SER A 284 -19.39 31.31 -0.19
N SER A 285 -20.62 30.96 0.20
CA SER A 285 -21.78 30.99 -0.70
C SER A 285 -22.24 32.42 -1.03
N LEU A 286 -22.15 33.36 -0.09
CA LEU A 286 -22.40 34.78 -0.35
C LEU A 286 -21.37 35.37 -1.32
N ILE A 287 -20.08 35.13 -1.09
CA ILE A 287 -19.01 35.59 -1.99
C ILE A 287 -19.22 35.02 -3.39
N ARG A 288 -19.52 33.71 -3.50
CA ARG A 288 -19.81 33.06 -4.79
C ARG A 288 -21.03 33.69 -5.49
N SER A 289 -22.07 34.07 -4.74
CA SER A 289 -23.27 34.73 -5.28
C SER A 289 -22.94 36.13 -5.82
N VAL A 290 -22.12 36.91 -5.11
CA VAL A 290 -21.68 38.24 -5.57
C VAL A 290 -20.82 38.13 -6.83
N ILE A 291 -19.89 37.17 -6.88
CA ILE A 291 -19.07 36.91 -8.08
C ILE A 291 -19.95 36.48 -9.26
N ALA A 292 -20.91 35.58 -9.04
CA ALA A 292 -21.84 35.15 -10.08
C ALA A 292 -22.69 36.32 -10.61
N LEU A 293 -23.14 37.22 -9.73
CA LEU A 293 -23.86 38.42 -10.13
C LEU A 293 -22.98 39.37 -10.96
N HIS A 294 -21.74 39.60 -10.53
CA HIS A 294 -20.78 40.42 -11.28
C HIS A 294 -20.51 39.84 -12.67
N ASN A 295 -20.30 38.53 -12.76
CA ASN A 295 -20.13 37.83 -14.04
C ASN A 295 -21.38 37.93 -14.93
N LEU A 296 -22.58 37.86 -14.35
CA LEU A 296 -23.84 38.03 -15.07
C LEU A 296 -23.97 39.44 -15.66
N ILE A 297 -23.59 40.47 -14.89
CA ILE A 297 -23.58 41.86 -15.36
C ILE A 297 -22.59 42.02 -16.52
N ASN A 298 -21.37 41.50 -16.38
CA ASN A 298 -20.35 41.57 -17.43
C ASN A 298 -20.82 40.84 -18.70
N ASN A 299 -21.37 39.62 -18.57
CA ASN A 299 -21.92 38.87 -19.69
C ASN A 299 -23.07 39.63 -20.37
N LYS A 300 -23.94 40.29 -19.62
CA LYS A 300 -25.04 41.10 -20.18
C LYS A 300 -24.53 42.33 -20.93
N MET A 301 -23.49 43.00 -20.43
CA MET A 301 -22.87 44.13 -21.14
C MET A 301 -22.21 43.68 -22.43
N LEU A 302 -21.43 42.60 -22.40
CA LEU A 302 -20.80 42.02 -23.58
C LEU A 302 -21.84 41.60 -24.64
N ASN A 303 -22.91 40.90 -24.23
CA ASN A 303 -23.96 40.50 -25.17
C ASN A 303 -24.65 41.72 -25.81
N LYS A 304 -24.90 42.78 -25.04
CA LYS A 304 -25.51 44.01 -25.56
C LYS A 304 -24.59 44.75 -26.54
N GLU A 305 -23.28 44.73 -26.32
CA GLU A 305 -22.30 45.28 -27.27
C GLU A 305 -22.23 44.44 -28.55
N HIS A 306 -22.27 43.11 -28.42
CA HIS A 306 -22.35 42.19 -29.56
C HIS A 306 -23.62 42.40 -30.39
N GLU A 307 -24.80 42.49 -29.76
CA GLU A 307 -26.06 42.78 -30.45
C GLU A 307 -26.00 44.10 -31.23
N LYS A 308 -25.47 45.17 -30.61
CA LYS A 308 -25.28 46.45 -31.30
C LYS A 308 -24.29 46.38 -32.47
N ALA A 309 -23.25 45.56 -32.35
CA ALA A 309 -22.28 45.36 -33.42
C ALA A 309 -22.85 44.53 -34.58
N GLU A 310 -23.77 43.60 -34.31
CA GLU A 310 -24.51 42.88 -35.34
C GLU A 310 -25.54 43.76 -36.04
N ASP A 311 -26.29 44.59 -35.31
CA ASP A 311 -27.22 45.57 -35.88
C ASP A 311 -26.48 46.63 -36.73
N ALA A 312 -25.22 46.92 -36.42
CA ALA A 312 -24.37 47.84 -37.18
C ALA A 312 -23.73 47.21 -38.43
N LYS A 313 -23.80 45.88 -38.63
CA LYS A 313 -23.33 45.26 -39.88
C LYS A 313 -24.35 45.54 -40.99
N PRO A 314 -23.96 46.21 -42.09
CA PRO A 314 -24.88 46.50 -43.17
C PRO A 314 -25.41 45.19 -43.76
N ALA A 315 -26.73 45.10 -43.92
CA ALA A 315 -27.37 44.03 -44.66
C ALA A 315 -26.72 43.94 -46.04
N THR A 316 -25.99 42.86 -46.30
CA THR A 316 -25.49 42.54 -47.63
C THR A 316 -26.71 42.20 -48.48
N VAL A 317 -27.26 43.22 -49.13
CA VAL A 317 -28.28 43.04 -50.17
C VAL A 317 -27.62 42.22 -51.27
N GLN A 318 -27.95 40.93 -51.34
CA GLN A 318 -27.69 40.11 -52.53
C GLN A 318 -28.48 40.74 -53.67
N ALA A 319 -27.77 41.48 -54.53
CA ALA A 319 -28.33 42.02 -55.77
C ALA A 319 -28.66 40.84 -56.69
N ALA A 320 -29.93 40.74 -57.06
CA ALA A 320 -30.44 39.84 -58.09
C ALA A 320 -30.03 40.28 -59.50
#